data_AF-A0A5C5WKQ2-F1
#
_entry.id   AF-A0A5C5WKQ2-F1
#
_cell.length_a   1.000
_cell.length_b   1.000
_cell.length_c   1.000
_cell.angle_alpha   90.00
_cell.angle_beta   90.00
_cell.angle_gamma   90.00
#
_symmetry.space_group_name_H-M   'P 1'
#
loop_
_entity.id
_entity.type
_entity.pdbx_description
1 polymer ?
#
loop_
_entity_poly.entity_id
_entity_poly.type
_entity_poly.pdbx_seq_one_letter_code
_entity_poly.pdbx_strand_id
1 'polypeptide(L)'
;MLFLSIHPEHVQSIVKGRKTVELRKRTPSIQPGFKVVIYATTPKCEVVAVATVDNIQVGEPNEIWRDCGRLAAVSEEAFDAYYEGATKAVGIHLSDIAVFKKPVSLRELRRRWEGFQPPQQYRYLDSAQQKFITTRETRLGGCVSS
;
A
#
# COMPACT_ATOMS: atom_id res chain seq x y z
N MET A 1 7.85 0.77 -9.46
CA MET A 1 7.12 0.63 -8.17
C MET A 1 6.04 1.69 -8.05
N LEU A 2 4.89 1.35 -7.46
CA LEU A 2 3.83 2.30 -7.08
C LEU A 2 4.06 2.77 -5.64
N PHE A 3 3.97 4.06 -5.34
CA PHE A 3 4.08 4.60 -3.98
C PHE A 3 2.69 4.98 -3.46
N LEU A 4 2.26 4.37 -2.36
CA LEU A 4 0.97 4.59 -1.72
C LEU A 4 1.12 5.23 -0.33
N SER A 5 0.31 6.26 -0.08
CA SER A 5 0.12 6.82 1.26
C SER A 5 -1.06 6.14 1.93
N ILE A 6 -0.85 5.55 3.10
CA ILE A 6 -1.86 4.78 3.85
C ILE A 6 -1.86 5.26 5.31
N HIS A 7 -3.05 5.34 5.93
CA HIS A 7 -3.18 5.70 7.35
C HIS A 7 -2.44 4.68 8.24
N PRO A 8 -1.73 5.12 9.31
CA PRO A 8 -0.90 4.23 10.13
C PRO A 8 -1.61 3.00 10.70
N GLU A 9 -2.89 3.09 11.03
CA GLU A 9 -3.68 1.96 11.54
C GLU A 9 -3.86 0.86 10.48
N HIS A 10 -4.15 1.24 9.23
CA HIS A 10 -4.26 0.28 8.13
C HIS A 10 -2.90 -0.30 7.77
N VAL A 11 -1.83 0.52 7.78
CA VAL A 11 -0.45 0.04 7.63
C VAL A 11 -0.14 -1.02 8.68
N GLN A 12 -0.48 -0.78 9.95
CA GLN A 12 -0.27 -1.74 11.02
C GLN A 12 -1.03 -3.05 10.77
N SER A 13 -2.26 -2.98 10.25
CA SER A 13 -3.03 -4.16 9.87
C SER A 13 -2.43 -4.91 8.67
N ILE A 14 -1.86 -4.21 7.69
CA ILE A 14 -1.15 -4.81 6.55
C ILE A 14 0.08 -5.58 7.03
N VAL A 15 0.95 -4.93 7.81
CA VAL A 15 2.21 -5.57 8.27
C VAL A 15 1.97 -6.73 9.25
N LYS A 16 0.82 -6.75 9.94
CA LYS A 16 0.39 -7.88 10.78
C LYS A 16 -0.34 -8.98 10.00
N GLY A 17 -0.52 -8.84 8.69
CA GLY A 17 -1.23 -9.80 7.84
C GLY A 17 -2.76 -9.84 8.03
N ARG A 18 -3.34 -8.89 8.77
CA ARG A 18 -4.79 -8.81 9.00
C ARG A 18 -5.52 -8.15 7.84
N LYS A 19 -4.87 -7.20 7.17
CA LYS A 19 -5.38 -6.49 5.98
C LYS A 19 -4.56 -6.91 4.78
N THR A 20 -5.19 -7.54 3.80
CA THR A 20 -4.54 -7.99 2.56
C THR A 20 -5.10 -7.29 1.33
N VAL A 21 -6.14 -6.45 1.48
CA VAL A 21 -6.66 -5.61 0.40
C VAL A 21 -6.61 -4.14 0.78
N GLU A 22 -6.02 -3.32 -0.08
CA GLU A 22 -6.07 -1.86 0.00
C GLU A 22 -7.17 -1.33 -0.94
N LEU A 23 -8.08 -0.54 -0.39
CA LEU A 23 -9.25 -0.01 -1.11
C LEU A 23 -8.95 1.38 -1.69
N ARG A 24 -9.33 1.63 -2.95
CA ARG A 24 -9.16 2.93 -3.62
C ARG A 24 -10.32 3.25 -4.55
N LYS A 25 -10.60 4.55 -4.72
CA LYS A 25 -11.58 5.04 -5.73
C LYS A 25 -11.03 5.03 -7.17
N ARG A 26 -9.70 5.10 -7.35
CA ARG A 26 -9.06 5.17 -8.66
C ARG A 26 -8.15 3.97 -8.89
N THR A 27 -8.25 3.40 -10.08
CA THR A 27 -7.45 2.26 -10.52
C THR A 27 -6.06 2.75 -10.95
N PRO A 28 -4.98 2.34 -10.28
CA PRO A 28 -3.63 2.59 -10.78
C PRO A 28 -3.36 1.73 -12.03
N SER A 29 -2.53 2.25 -12.94
CA SER A 29 -2.09 1.52 -14.15
C SER A 29 -0.92 0.59 -13.79
N ILE A 30 -1.25 -0.54 -13.19
CA ILE A 30 -0.32 -1.57 -12.71
C ILE A 30 -0.92 -2.95 -12.98
N GLN A 31 -0.10 -3.99 -12.92
CA GLN A 31 -0.48 -5.39 -13.16
C GLN A 31 -0.03 -6.26 -11.98
N PRO A 32 -0.58 -7.48 -11.81
CA PRO A 32 -0.02 -8.48 -10.91
C PRO A 32 1.51 -8.59 -11.03
N GLY A 33 2.19 -8.73 -9.90
CA GLY A 33 3.64 -8.70 -9.78
C GLY A 33 4.24 -7.30 -9.58
N PHE A 34 3.47 -6.21 -9.72
CA PHE A 34 3.98 -4.88 -9.39
C PHE A 34 4.32 -4.76 -7.91
N LYS A 35 5.41 -4.05 -7.62
CA LYS A 35 5.80 -3.69 -6.25
C LYS A 35 5.17 -2.37 -5.82
N VAL A 36 4.60 -2.36 -4.62
CA VAL A 36 3.99 -1.22 -3.94
C VAL A 36 4.82 -0.82 -2.74
N VAL A 37 5.27 0.44 -2.71
CA VAL A 37 5.91 1.08 -1.56
C VAL A 37 4.82 1.65 -0.66
N ILE A 38 4.85 1.27 0.63
CA ILE A 38 3.86 1.67 1.62
C ILE A 38 4.44 2.77 2.50
N TYR A 39 3.86 3.96 2.38
CA TYR A 39 4.14 5.11 3.24
C TYR A 39 3.03 5.29 4.26
N ALA A 40 3.41 5.25 5.54
CA ALA A 40 2.52 5.60 6.64
C ALA A 40 2.41 7.12 6.75
N THR A 41 1.20 7.65 6.71
CA THR A 41 0.95 9.09 6.89
C THR A 41 1.13 9.53 8.36
N THR A 42 0.66 10.74 8.71
CA THR A 42 0.72 11.27 10.08
C THR A 42 0.12 10.28 11.09
N PRO A 43 0.74 10.09 12.27
CA PRO A 43 1.93 10.76 12.77
C PRO A 43 3.27 10.09 12.39
N LYS A 44 3.27 8.97 11.66
CA LYS A 44 4.47 8.20 11.35
C LYS A 44 5.35 8.86 10.28
N CYS A 45 4.74 9.32 9.19
CA CYS A 45 5.40 10.05 8.10
C CYS A 45 6.67 9.36 7.57
N GLU A 46 6.56 8.07 7.23
CA GLU A 46 7.70 7.25 6.82
C GLU A 46 7.30 6.11 5.88
N VAL A 47 8.21 5.68 5.00
CA VAL A 47 8.07 4.42 4.25
C VAL A 47 8.45 3.27 5.17
N VAL A 48 7.54 2.30 5.30
CA VAL A 48 7.69 1.21 6.27
C VAL A 48 7.85 -0.17 5.63
N ALA A 49 7.35 -0.37 4.41
CA ALA A 49 7.32 -1.68 3.78
C ALA A 49 7.20 -1.57 2.26
N VAL A 50 7.51 -2.69 1.59
CA VAL A 50 7.15 -2.96 0.21
C VAL A 50 6.26 -4.20 0.16
N ALA A 51 5.29 -4.22 -0.75
CA ALA A 51 4.39 -5.35 -1.01
C ALA A 51 4.42 -5.72 -2.50
N THR A 52 4.06 -6.95 -2.83
CA THR A 52 3.69 -7.36 -4.19
C THR A 52 2.18 -7.16 -4.39
N VAL A 53 1.76 -6.77 -5.59
CA VAL A 53 0.36 -6.79 -6.00
C VAL A 53 0.04 -8.16 -6.58
N ASP A 54 -0.86 -8.90 -5.96
CA ASP A 54 -1.31 -10.20 -6.47
C ASP A 54 -2.40 -10.05 -7.51
N ASN A 55 -3.34 -9.15 -7.25
CA ASN A 55 -4.51 -8.94 -8.08
C ASN A 55 -5.06 -7.52 -7.91
N ILE A 56 -5.82 -7.06 -8.91
CA ILE A 56 -6.55 -5.80 -8.86
C ILE A 56 -7.99 -6.09 -9.24
N GLN A 57 -8.90 -5.93 -8.29
CA GLN A 57 -10.33 -6.04 -8.51
C GLN A 57 -10.92 -4.64 -8.73
N VAL A 58 -11.74 -4.49 -9.77
CA VAL A 58 -12.46 -3.25 -10.07
C VAL A 58 -13.93 -3.61 -10.28
N GLY A 59 -14.83 -2.92 -9.61
CA GLY A 59 -16.27 -3.20 -9.70
C GLY A 59 -17.10 -2.13 -8.99
N GLU A 60 -18.40 -2.39 -8.84
CA GLU A 60 -19.27 -1.55 -8.03
C GLU A 60 -18.90 -1.67 -6.53
N PRO A 61 -19.13 -0.64 -5.70
CA PRO A 61 -18.81 -0.69 -4.27
C PRO A 61 -19.40 -1.92 -3.56
N ASN A 62 -20.65 -2.28 -3.85
CA ASN A 62 -21.31 -3.43 -3.22
C ASN A 62 -20.63 -4.77 -3.58
N GLU A 63 -20.17 -4.91 -4.82
CA GLU A 63 -19.44 -6.11 -5.26
C GLU A 63 -18.07 -6.19 -4.59
N ILE A 64 -17.34 -5.07 -4.58
CA ILE A 64 -16.05 -4.98 -3.90
C ILE A 64 -16.20 -5.22 -2.40
N TRP A 65 -17.25 -4.72 -1.76
CA TRP A 65 -17.50 -4.96 -0.34
C TRP A 65 -17.71 -6.44 -0.05
N ARG A 66 -18.60 -7.10 -0.82
CA ARG A 66 -18.87 -8.53 -0.69
C ARG A 66 -17.59 -9.37 -0.79
N ASP A 67 -16.74 -9.04 -1.75
CA ASP A 67 -15.58 -9.88 -2.08
C ASP A 67 -14.33 -9.51 -1.24
N CYS A 68 -14.16 -8.23 -0.91
CA CYS A 68 -12.95 -7.69 -0.27
C CYS A 68 -13.15 -7.10 1.13
N GLY A 69 -14.38 -6.87 1.59
CA GLY A 69 -14.65 -6.13 2.84
C GLY A 69 -13.94 -6.72 4.06
N ARG A 70 -14.05 -8.04 4.23
CA ARG A 70 -13.33 -8.78 5.29
C ARG A 70 -11.82 -8.65 5.17
N LEU A 71 -11.28 -8.67 3.96
CA LEU A 71 -9.83 -8.59 3.67
C LEU A 71 -9.28 -7.17 3.80
N ALA A 72 -10.16 -6.16 3.69
CA ALA A 72 -9.80 -4.75 3.82
C ALA A 72 -9.68 -4.30 5.28
N ALA A 73 -10.15 -5.09 6.25
CA ALA A 73 -10.06 -4.80 7.68
C ALA A 73 -10.53 -3.38 8.04
N VAL A 74 -11.66 -2.97 7.46
CA VAL A 74 -12.41 -1.76 7.79
C VAL A 74 -13.84 -2.16 8.14
N SER A 75 -14.56 -1.31 8.88
CA SER A 75 -15.99 -1.55 9.12
C SER A 75 -16.82 -1.24 7.87
N GLU A 76 -18.03 -1.78 7.82
CA GLU A 76 -18.98 -1.51 6.73
C GLU A 76 -19.34 -0.03 6.68
N GLU A 77 -19.57 0.60 7.83
CA GLU A 77 -19.92 2.02 7.91
C GLU A 77 -18.79 2.91 7.38
N ALA A 78 -17.53 2.55 7.68
CA ALA A 78 -16.37 3.26 7.15
C ALA A 78 -16.21 3.04 5.64
N PHE A 79 -16.53 1.85 5.13
CA PHE A 79 -16.54 1.55 3.71
C PHE A 79 -17.60 2.38 2.97
N ASP A 80 -18.84 2.36 3.47
CA ASP A 80 -19.97 3.06 2.88
C ASP A 80 -19.74 4.57 2.86
N ALA A 81 -19.29 5.14 3.98
CA ALA A 81 -18.92 6.55 4.05
C ALA A 81 -17.76 6.88 3.08
N TYR A 82 -16.77 5.99 2.95
CA TYR A 82 -15.68 6.20 2.02
C TYR A 82 -16.16 6.16 0.57
N TYR A 83 -17.10 5.28 0.20
CA TYR A 83 -17.61 5.11 -1.17
C TYR A 83 -18.93 5.80 -1.46
N GLU A 84 -19.42 6.68 -0.58
CA GLU A 84 -20.63 7.46 -0.81
C GLU A 84 -20.59 8.18 -2.18
N GLY A 85 -21.65 7.98 -2.96
CA GLY A 85 -21.80 8.53 -4.32
C GLY A 85 -20.82 7.97 -5.37
N ALA A 86 -20.00 6.98 -5.03
CA ALA A 86 -19.10 6.35 -6.00
C ALA A 86 -19.81 5.23 -6.77
N THR A 87 -19.60 5.19 -8.08
CA THR A 87 -20.06 4.07 -8.94
C THR A 87 -18.98 2.99 -9.12
N LYS A 88 -17.79 3.21 -8.53
CA LYS A 88 -16.64 2.32 -8.71
C LYS A 88 -15.78 2.26 -7.46
N ALA A 89 -15.35 1.06 -7.13
CA ALA A 89 -14.36 0.75 -6.12
C ALA A 89 -13.23 -0.12 -6.69
N VAL A 90 -12.07 -0.06 -6.06
CA VAL A 90 -10.88 -0.84 -6.43
C VAL A 90 -10.33 -1.54 -5.20
N GLY A 91 -10.13 -2.85 -5.29
CA GLY A 91 -9.39 -3.65 -4.33
C GLY A 91 -8.01 -4.01 -4.89
N ILE A 92 -6.95 -3.52 -4.25
CA ILE A 92 -5.57 -3.89 -4.57
C ILE A 92 -5.14 -4.98 -3.59
N HIS A 93 -4.99 -6.21 -4.07
CA HIS A 93 -4.56 -7.35 -3.24
C HIS A 93 -3.06 -7.30 -3.04
N LEU A 94 -2.63 -7.33 -1.79
CA LEU A 94 -1.24 -7.19 -1.36
C LEU A 94 -0.72 -8.51 -0.77
N SER A 95 0.49 -8.87 -1.15
CA SER A 95 1.23 -10.05 -0.69
C SER A 95 2.72 -9.75 -0.52
N ASP A 96 3.51 -10.76 -0.12
CA ASP A 96 4.96 -10.66 0.07
C ASP A 96 5.41 -9.39 0.80
N ILE A 97 4.76 -9.09 1.92
CA ILE A 97 5.02 -7.85 2.66
C ILE A 97 6.44 -7.89 3.25
N ALA A 98 7.34 -7.08 2.70
CA ALA A 98 8.70 -6.89 3.17
C ALA A 98 8.78 -5.62 4.03
N VAL A 99 8.73 -5.78 5.35
CA VAL A 99 8.84 -4.67 6.32
C VAL A 99 10.31 -4.23 6.45
N PHE A 100 10.53 -2.93 6.45
CA PHE A 100 11.87 -2.35 6.57
C PHE A 100 12.34 -2.41 8.02
N LYS A 101 13.54 -2.96 8.25
CA LYS A 101 14.22 -2.88 9.56
C LYS A 101 14.36 -1.44 10.06
N LYS A 102 14.63 -0.52 9.12
CA LYS A 102 14.71 0.92 9.39
C LYS A 102 13.81 1.66 8.39
N PRO A 103 12.64 2.15 8.82
CA PRO A 103 11.77 2.97 7.99
C PRO A 103 12.49 4.18 7.39
N VAL A 104 12.01 4.65 6.23
CA VAL A 104 12.54 5.85 5.57
C VAL A 104 11.65 7.04 5.88
N SER A 105 12.11 7.90 6.78
CA SER A 105 11.38 9.11 7.17
C SER A 105 11.12 10.07 5.99
N LEU A 106 10.04 10.86 6.08
CA LEU A 106 9.74 11.94 5.15
C LEU A 106 10.91 12.93 5.00
N ARG A 107 11.65 13.21 6.08
CA ARG A 107 12.85 14.06 6.04
C ARG A 107 13.93 13.46 5.14
N GLU A 108 14.16 12.15 5.23
CA GLU A 108 15.13 11.48 4.36
C GLU A 108 14.67 11.51 2.89
N LEU A 109 13.39 11.25 2.63
CA LEU A 109 12.81 11.32 1.28
C LEU A 109 13.01 12.71 0.69
N ARG A 110 12.64 13.78 1.41
CA ARG A 110 12.80 15.17 0.94
C ARG A 110 14.25 15.57 0.70
N ARG A 111 15.20 15.03 1.47
CA ARG A 111 16.63 15.28 1.24
C ARG A 111 17.14 14.61 -0.04
N ARG A 112 16.57 13.45 -0.40
CA ARG A 112 17.03 12.65 -1.55
C ARG A 112 16.28 12.97 -2.83
N TRP A 113 14.99 13.27 -2.71
CA TRP A 113 14.06 13.46 -3.80
C TRP A 113 13.55 14.89 -3.72
N GLU A 114 14.11 15.74 -4.57
CA GLU A 114 13.76 17.15 -4.63
C GLU A 114 12.25 17.34 -4.80
N GLY A 115 11.68 18.26 -4.04
CA GLY A 115 10.25 18.56 -4.08
C GLY A 115 9.33 17.43 -3.60
N PHE A 116 9.86 16.38 -2.95
CA PHE A 116 9.02 15.24 -2.56
C PHE A 116 7.90 15.62 -1.57
N GLN A 117 6.68 15.29 -1.99
CA GLN A 117 5.49 15.27 -1.15
C GLN A 117 4.82 13.89 -1.22
N PRO A 118 4.27 13.38 -0.10
CA PRO A 118 3.47 12.17 -0.13
C PRO A 118 2.28 12.33 -1.10
N PRO A 119 1.98 11.33 -1.93
CA PRO A 119 0.84 11.43 -2.85
C PRO A 119 -0.48 11.37 -2.08
N GLN A 120 -1.51 12.08 -2.55
CA GLN A 120 -2.88 11.91 -2.07
C GLN A 120 -3.47 10.56 -2.50
N GLN A 121 -3.20 10.16 -3.74
CA GLN A 121 -3.67 8.89 -4.31
C GLN A 121 -2.51 7.90 -4.38
N TYR A 122 -1.62 8.13 -5.35
CA TYR A 122 -0.41 7.35 -5.55
C TYR A 122 0.57 8.13 -6.45
N ARG A 123 1.81 7.67 -6.56
CA ARG A 123 2.75 8.10 -7.61
C ARG A 123 3.62 6.94 -8.06
N TYR A 124 4.12 7.00 -9.29
CA TYR A 124 5.13 6.06 -9.74
C TYR A 124 6.51 6.55 -9.30
N LEU A 125 7.35 5.60 -8.91
CA LEU A 125 8.76 5.85 -8.64
C LEU A 125 9.57 5.66 -9.92
N ASP A 126 10.50 6.57 -10.19
CA ASP A 126 11.49 6.38 -11.26
C ASP A 126 12.54 5.31 -10.89
N SER A 127 13.41 4.96 -11.83
CA SER A 127 14.42 3.92 -11.64
C SER A 127 15.40 4.20 -10.49
N ALA A 128 15.77 5.46 -10.25
CA ALA A 128 16.70 5.83 -9.17
C ALA A 128 16.01 5.72 -7.80
N GLN A 129 14.75 6.18 -7.72
CA GLN A 129 13.91 6.07 -6.53
C GLN A 129 13.66 4.60 -6.18
N GLN A 130 13.35 3.75 -7.17
CA GLN A 130 13.16 2.31 -6.99
C GLN A 130 14.42 1.63 -6.46
N LYS A 131 15.60 1.92 -7.03
CA LYS A 131 16.88 1.40 -6.53
C LYS A 131 17.09 1.75 -5.06
N PHE A 132 16.85 3.00 -4.68
CA PHE A 132 16.97 3.43 -3.29
C PHE A 132 16.02 2.64 -2.36
N ILE A 133 14.74 2.52 -2.71
CA ILE A 133 13.77 1.75 -1.90
C ILE A 133 14.20 0.28 -1.77
N THR A 134 14.63 -0.35 -2.86
CA THR A 134 15.02 -1.77 -2.86
C THR A 134 16.22 -2.04 -1.94
N THR A 135 17.15 -1.09 -1.80
CA THR A 135 18.27 -1.22 -0.83
C THR A 135 17.83 -1.26 0.63
N ARG A 136 16.59 -0.91 0.93
CA ARG A 136 16.00 -0.94 2.29
C ARG A 136 15.16 -2.18 2.53
N GLU A 137 14.80 -2.92 1.49
CA GLU A 137 14.05 -4.16 1.62
C GLU A 137 14.86 -5.16 2.44
N THR A 138 14.32 -5.54 3.58
CA THR A 138 14.84 -6.69 4.32
C THR A 138 13.95 -7.87 3.94
N ARG A 139 14.51 -8.86 3.25
CA ARG A 139 13.85 -10.17 3.21
C ARG A 139 13.93 -10.73 4.63
N LEU A 140 12.80 -10.80 5.34
CA LEU A 140 12.72 -11.73 6.46
C LEU A 140 13.04 -13.10 5.85
N GLY A 141 14.13 -13.70 6.33
CA GLY A 141 14.68 -14.92 5.76
C GLY A 141 13.58 -15.96 5.61
N GLY A 142 13.59 -16.63 4.45
CA GLY A 142 12.76 -17.80 4.22
C GLY A 142 12.94 -18.77 5.37
N CYS A 143 11.84 -19.43 5.74
CA CYS A 143 11.90 -20.64 6.52
C CYS A 143 12.84 -21.59 5.76
N VAL A 144 14.07 -21.76 6.27
CA VAL A 144 14.89 -22.90 5.86
C VAL A 144 14.25 -24.08 6.58
N SER A 145 13.35 -24.76 5.88
CA SER A 145 12.93 -26.10 6.27
C SER A 145 14.18 -26.97 6.26
N SER A 146 14.68 -27.27 7.47
CA SER A 146 15.53 -28.43 7.71
C SER A 146 14.65 -29.66 7.80
#